data_AF-A0A2V3IVT6-F1
#
_entry.id   AF-A0A2V3IVT6-F1
#
_cell.length_a   1.000
_cell.length_b   1.000
_cell.length_c   1.000
_cell.angle_alpha   90.00
_cell.angle_beta   90.00
_cell.angle_gamma   90.00
#
_symmetry.space_group_name_H-M   'P 1'
#
loop_
_entity.id
_entity.type
_entity.pdbx_description
1 polymer ?
#
loop_
_entity_poly.entity_id
_entity_poly.type
_entity_poly.pdbx_seq_one_letter_code
_entity_poly.pdbx_strand_id
1 'polypeptide(L)'
;MSAAVAEAFKRLHDQGLIYRGDYMVSWRPTLRTAVSDLEVELSEEKGKLYYFRYPLSDGSGFIPVATTPPEIILGDTALCVHPADERYSQYVGKTVVFQLPDEISQSLEMNTLIESLGLVH
;
A
#
# COMPACT_ATOMS: atom_id res chain seq x y z
N MET A 1 -30.51 20.54 -18.42
CA MET A 1 -29.80 19.91 -17.29
C MET A 1 -28.47 20.63 -17.11
N SER A 2 -28.20 21.28 -15.97
CA SER A 2 -26.83 21.65 -15.51
C SER A 2 -26.82 22.79 -14.49
N ALA A 3 -27.68 23.82 -14.61
CA ALA A 3 -27.57 25.04 -13.78
C ALA A 3 -27.62 24.77 -12.27
N ALA A 4 -28.56 23.94 -11.80
CA ALA A 4 -28.67 23.60 -10.37
C ALA A 4 -27.48 22.78 -9.85
N VAL A 5 -26.90 21.89 -10.68
CA VAL A 5 -25.72 21.09 -10.30
C VAL A 5 -24.48 21.98 -10.26
N ALA A 6 -24.31 22.87 -11.24
CA ALA A 6 -23.21 23.82 -11.28
C ALA A 6 -23.28 24.83 -10.11
N GLU A 7 -24.49 25.32 -9.79
CA GLU A 7 -24.71 26.19 -8.63
C GLU A 7 -24.40 25.47 -7.31
N ALA A 8 -24.91 24.24 -7.14
CA ALA A 8 -24.63 23.44 -5.95
C ALA A 8 -23.13 23.15 -5.81
N PHE A 9 -22.46 22.76 -6.89
CA PHE A 9 -21.01 22.53 -6.91
C PHE A 9 -20.24 23.79 -6.54
N LYS A 10 -20.56 24.93 -7.17
CA LYS A 10 -19.91 26.21 -6.88
C LYS A 10 -20.11 26.62 -5.43
N ARG A 11 -21.33 26.51 -4.90
CA ARG A 11 -21.63 26.83 -3.50
C ARG A 11 -20.83 25.97 -2.52
N LEU A 12 -20.72 24.67 -2.77
CA LEU A 12 -19.96 23.76 -1.91
C LEU A 12 -18.45 23.98 -2.03
N HIS A 13 -17.95 24.31 -3.22
CA HIS A 13 -16.57 24.71 -3.44
C HIS A 13 -16.23 26.03 -2.74
N ASP A 14 -17.08 27.05 -2.85
CA ASP A 14 -16.89 28.35 -2.19
C ASP A 14 -16.95 28.22 -0.64
N GLN A 15 -17.63 27.19 -0.12
CA GLN A 15 -17.65 26.83 1.30
C GLN A 15 -16.44 25.98 1.74
N GLY A 16 -15.54 25.61 0.83
CA GLY A 16 -14.37 24.77 1.11
C GLY A 16 -14.67 23.29 1.33
N LEU A 17 -15.88 22.82 0.97
CA LEU A 17 -16.32 21.42 1.15
C LEU A 17 -15.95 20.53 -0.04
N ILE A 18 -15.57 21.13 -1.17
CA ILE A 18 -15.08 20.42 -2.35
C ILE A 18 -13.64 20.83 -2.59
N TYR A 19 -12.76 19.85 -2.68
CA TYR A 19 -11.34 20.05 -2.99
C TYR A 19 -10.88 19.07 -4.08
N ARG A 20 -9.73 19.37 -4.67
CA ARG A 20 -9.01 18.45 -5.55
C ARG A 20 -7.65 18.16 -4.94
N GLY A 21 -7.34 16.87 -4.79
CA GLY A 21 -6.05 16.38 -4.36
C GLY A 21 -5.88 14.93 -4.79
N ASP A 22 -4.69 14.39 -4.56
CA ASP A 22 -4.41 12.98 -4.80
C ASP A 22 -4.89 12.19 -3.58
N TYR A 23 -5.72 11.18 -3.83
CA TYR A 23 -6.23 10.29 -2.79
C TYR A 23 -6.41 8.88 -3.37
N MET A 24 -6.37 7.89 -2.50
CA MET A 24 -6.59 6.50 -2.89
C MET A 24 -8.04 6.33 -3.35
N VAL A 25 -8.23 5.79 -4.55
CA VAL A 25 -9.54 5.55 -5.15
C VAL A 25 -9.69 4.08 -5.50
N SER A 26 -10.90 3.55 -5.32
CA SER A 26 -11.32 2.29 -5.91
C SER A 26 -11.38 2.45 -7.44
N TRP A 27 -10.47 1.83 -8.18
CA TRP A 27 -10.36 1.96 -9.63
C TRP A 27 -10.87 0.72 -10.36
N ARG A 28 -11.71 0.90 -11.40
CA ARG A 28 -12.14 -0.20 -12.29
C ARG A 28 -11.39 -0.17 -13.63
N PRO A 29 -10.48 -1.13 -13.91
CA PRO A 29 -9.68 -1.15 -15.14
C PRO A 29 -10.49 -1.21 -16.43
N THR A 30 -11.57 -2.01 -16.45
CA THR A 30 -12.40 -2.21 -17.65
C THR A 30 -13.12 -0.93 -18.08
N LEU A 31 -13.64 -0.16 -17.11
CA LEU A 31 -14.38 1.07 -17.35
C LEU A 31 -13.49 2.32 -17.36
N ARG A 32 -12.24 2.18 -16.89
CA ARG A 32 -11.26 3.26 -16.76
C ARG A 32 -11.80 4.45 -15.96
N THR A 33 -12.48 4.17 -14.85
CA THR A 33 -13.04 5.18 -13.95
C THR A 33 -12.83 4.79 -12.49
N ALA A 34 -12.76 5.81 -11.64
CA ALA A 34 -12.96 5.65 -10.20
C ALA A 34 -14.43 5.25 -9.93
N VAL A 35 -14.62 4.45 -8.89
CA VAL A 35 -15.90 3.90 -8.47
C VAL A 35 -16.07 4.19 -6.99
N SER A 36 -17.29 4.53 -6.58
CA SER A 36 -17.61 4.76 -5.17
C SER A 36 -17.54 3.45 -4.39
N ASP A 37 -17.13 3.49 -3.12
CA ASP A 37 -17.11 2.30 -2.27
C ASP A 37 -18.49 1.63 -2.14
N LEU A 38 -19.59 2.40 -2.26
CA LEU A 38 -20.95 1.85 -2.29
C LEU A 38 -21.27 1.02 -3.54
N GLU A 39 -20.50 1.21 -4.62
CA GLU A 39 -20.62 0.44 -5.86
C GLU A 39 -19.66 -0.77 -5.87
N VAL A 40 -18.84 -0.96 -4.83
CA VAL A 40 -17.92 -2.10 -4.71
C VAL A 40 -18.65 -3.27 -4.06
N GLU A 41 -18.69 -4.41 -4.76
CA GLU A 41 -19.20 -5.66 -4.22
C GLU A 41 -18.02 -6.55 -3.79
N LEU A 42 -18.12 -7.13 -2.59
CA LEU A 42 -17.12 -8.06 -2.06
C LEU A 42 -17.52 -9.49 -2.40
N SER A 43 -16.64 -10.23 -3.06
CA SER A 43 -16.81 -11.65 -3.34
C SER A 43 -15.65 -12.46 -2.76
N GLU A 44 -15.96 -13.63 -2.21
CA GLU A 44 -14.92 -14.57 -1.77
C GLU A 44 -14.31 -15.31 -2.95
N GLU A 45 -12.99 -15.25 -3.07
CA GLU A 45 -12.23 -16.01 -4.07
C GLU A 45 -11.15 -16.84 -3.40
N LYS A 46 -10.83 -17.99 -4.01
CA LYS A 46 -9.72 -18.83 -3.55
C LYS A 46 -8.38 -18.18 -3.94
N GLY A 47 -7.79 -17.47 -2.99
CA GLY A 47 -6.45 -16.89 -3.12
C GLY A 47 -5.33 -17.90 -2.84
N LYS A 48 -4.10 -17.51 -3.22
CA LYS A 48 -2.87 -18.15 -2.77
C LYS A 48 -2.19 -17.23 -1.76
N LEU A 49 -1.61 -17.81 -0.72
CA LEU A 49 -0.77 -17.08 0.23
C LEU A 49 0.69 -17.36 -0.10
N TYR A 50 1.43 -16.31 -0.42
CA TYR A 50 2.85 -16.35 -0.75
C TYR A 50 3.68 -15.96 0.46
N TYR A 51 4.87 -16.56 0.58
CA TYR A 51 5.83 -16.27 1.65
C TYR A 51 7.15 -15.84 1.04
N PHE A 52 7.61 -14.65 1.40
CA PHE A 52 8.84 -14.03 0.95
C PHE A 52 9.81 -13.83 2.11
N ARG A 53 11.10 -13.81 1.81
CA ARG A 53 12.15 -13.50 2.78
C ARG A 53 12.76 -12.15 2.43
N TYR A 54 12.71 -11.19 3.35
CA TYR A 54 13.33 -9.88 3.21
C TYR A 54 14.61 -9.84 4.02
N PRO A 55 15.79 -9.89 3.38
CA PRO A 55 17.07 -9.75 4.04
C PRO A 55 17.18 -8.42 4.78
N LEU A 56 17.72 -8.45 6.00
CA LEU A 56 18.04 -7.23 6.73
C LEU A 56 19.28 -6.58 6.11
N SER A 57 19.28 -5.25 6.00
CA SER A 57 20.40 -4.50 5.42
C SER A 57 21.72 -4.70 6.20
N ASP A 58 21.64 -5.04 7.48
CA ASP A 58 22.79 -5.32 8.35
C ASP A 58 23.37 -6.74 8.18
N GLY A 59 22.77 -7.57 7.32
CA GLY A 59 23.19 -8.96 7.08
C GLY A 59 22.89 -9.91 8.24
N SER A 60 22.18 -9.48 9.29
CA SER A 60 21.91 -10.31 10.48
C SER A 60 20.87 -11.41 10.27
N GLY A 61 20.21 -11.43 9.11
CA GLY A 61 19.21 -12.45 8.78
C GLY A 61 18.18 -11.93 7.78
N PHE A 62 16.95 -12.44 7.89
CA PHE A 62 15.81 -12.04 7.06
C PHE A 62 14.51 -12.05 7.89
N ILE A 63 13.50 -11.34 7.40
CA ILE A 63 12.14 -11.36 7.93
C ILE A 63 11.21 -12.07 6.94
N PRO A 64 10.42 -13.06 7.37
CA PRO A 64 9.40 -13.67 6.54
C PRO A 64 8.18 -12.74 6.42
N VAL A 65 7.74 -12.47 5.19
CA VAL A 65 6.55 -11.67 4.87
C VAL A 65 5.56 -12.56 4.12
N ALA A 66 4.29 -12.51 4.52
CA ALA A 66 3.22 -13.23 3.87
C ALA A 66 2.28 -12.26 3.16
N THR A 67 2.03 -12.47 1.86
CA THR A 67 1.13 -11.63 1.06
C THR A 67 0.33 -12.47 0.06
N THR A 68 -0.86 -12.00 -0.30
CA THR A 68 -1.70 -12.64 -1.32
C THR A 68 -1.44 -12.11 -2.74
N PRO A 69 -1.22 -10.79 -2.96
CA PRO A 69 -0.66 -10.26 -4.21
C PRO A 69 0.88 -10.16 -4.12
N PRO A 70 1.65 -11.02 -4.82
CA PRO A 70 3.12 -10.87 -4.87
C PRO A 70 3.59 -9.68 -5.69
N GLU A 71 2.76 -9.14 -6.60
CA GLU A 71 3.12 -8.04 -7.50
C GLU A 71 3.31 -6.69 -6.80
N ILE A 72 2.70 -6.49 -5.61
CA ILE A 72 2.81 -5.22 -4.88
C ILE A 72 4.13 -5.07 -4.13
N ILE A 73 4.94 -6.14 -4.03
CA ILE A 73 6.20 -6.15 -3.30
C ILE A 73 7.18 -5.08 -3.81
N LEU A 74 7.16 -4.81 -5.12
CA LEU A 74 8.00 -3.77 -5.73
C LEU A 74 7.54 -2.34 -5.38
N GLY A 75 6.36 -2.18 -4.80
CA GLY A 75 5.86 -0.92 -4.28
C GLY A 75 6.00 -0.76 -2.77
N ASP A 76 6.55 -1.77 -2.06
CA ASP A 76 6.62 -1.76 -0.60
C ASP A 76 7.52 -0.65 -0.07
N THR A 77 6.93 0.31 0.64
CA THR A 77 7.67 1.41 1.28
C THR A 77 8.08 1.07 2.71
N ALA A 78 7.25 0.31 3.43
CA ALA A 78 7.53 -0.13 4.80
C ALA A 78 7.00 -1.56 5.03
N LEU A 79 7.66 -2.30 5.92
CA LEU A 79 7.15 -3.55 6.48
C LEU A 79 6.55 -3.27 7.85
N CYS A 80 5.35 -3.78 8.10
CA CYS A 80 4.64 -3.51 9.34
C CYS A 80 4.65 -4.74 10.25
N VAL A 81 5.03 -4.56 11.51
CA VAL A 81 5.00 -5.59 12.55
C VAL A 81 4.04 -5.23 13.66
N HIS A 82 3.36 -6.23 14.23
CA HIS A 82 2.44 -5.99 15.33
C HIS A 82 3.21 -5.59 16.61
N PRO A 83 2.83 -4.49 17.32
CA PRO A 83 3.56 -4.00 18.49
C PRO A 83 3.66 -5.01 19.64
N ALA A 84 2.64 -5.84 19.82
CA ALA A 84 2.64 -6.88 20.87
C ALA A 84 3.33 -8.19 20.43
N ASP A 85 3.83 -8.28 19.19
CA ASP A 85 4.57 -9.48 18.75
C ASP A 85 6.05 -9.35 19.13
N GLU A 86 6.41 -9.94 20.27
CA GLU A 86 7.77 -9.93 20.79
C GLU A 86 8.80 -10.51 19.82
N ARG A 87 8.39 -11.45 18.95
CA ARG A 87 9.28 -12.11 17.99
C ARG A 87 9.90 -11.11 17.02
N TYR A 88 9.12 -10.10 16.62
CA TYR A 88 9.51 -9.14 15.59
C TYR A 88 9.79 -7.73 16.12
N SER A 89 9.55 -7.48 17.42
CA SER A 89 9.80 -6.19 18.06
C SER A 89 11.25 -5.71 17.91
N GLN A 90 12.21 -6.64 17.90
CA GLN A 90 13.64 -6.37 17.70
C GLN A 90 14.01 -5.81 16.31
N TYR A 91 13.11 -5.94 15.33
CA TYR A 91 13.36 -5.48 13.97
C TYR A 91 12.79 -4.09 13.70
N VAL A 92 11.99 -3.52 14.60
CA VAL A 92 11.44 -2.17 14.44
C VAL A 92 12.58 -1.15 14.34
N GLY A 93 12.53 -0.29 13.32
CA GLY A 93 13.58 0.68 13.03
C GLY A 93 14.77 0.13 12.25
N LYS A 94 14.83 -1.18 11.96
CA LYS A 94 15.78 -1.73 11.00
C LYS A 94 15.28 -1.55 9.57
N THR A 95 16.21 -1.62 8.63
CA THR A 95 15.93 -1.62 7.20
C THR A 95 16.12 -3.01 6.61
N VAL A 96 15.33 -3.30 5.57
CA VAL A 96 15.51 -4.48 4.72
C VAL A 96 15.85 -4.05 3.30
N VAL A 97 16.56 -4.93 2.60
CA VAL A 97 16.87 -4.75 1.18
C VAL A 97 16.18 -5.85 0.40
N PHE A 98 15.34 -5.45 -0.55
CA PHE A 98 14.82 -6.39 -1.53
C PHE A 98 15.80 -6.49 -2.71
N GLN A 99 16.29 -7.70 -2.99
CA GLN A 99 17.16 -7.96 -4.13
C GLN A 99 16.36 -8.61 -5.26
N LEU A 100 16.29 -7.92 -6.40
CA LEU A 100 15.78 -8.48 -7.64
C LEU A 100 16.81 -9.44 -8.25
N PRO A 101 16.37 -10.46 -9.01
CA PRO A 101 17.27 -11.26 -9.84
C PRO A 101 18.13 -10.38 -10.76
N ASP A 102 19.36 -10.84 -11.03
CA ASP A 102 20.47 -10.05 -11.60
C ASP A 102 20.11 -9.19 -12.82
N GLU A 103 19.16 -9.64 -13.66
CA GLU A 103 18.73 -8.95 -14.89
C GLU A 103 18.01 -7.60 -14.66
N ILE A 104 17.45 -7.36 -13.46
CA ILE A 104 16.74 -6.12 -13.09
C ILE A 104 17.45 -5.41 -11.91
N SER A 105 18.43 -6.07 -11.30
CA SER A 105 19.10 -5.69 -10.04
C SER A 105 19.88 -4.37 -10.08
N GLN A 106 20.37 -3.92 -11.24
CA GLN A 106 21.33 -2.82 -11.31
C GLN A 106 20.77 -1.44 -10.95
N SER A 107 19.47 -1.30 -10.68
CA SER A 107 18.84 0.02 -10.54
C SER A 107 17.93 0.24 -9.33
N LEU A 108 17.62 -0.80 -8.54
CA LEU A 108 16.63 -0.67 -7.46
C LEU A 108 17.10 -1.36 -6.16
N GLU A 109 17.87 -0.64 -5.36
CA GLU A 109 17.99 -0.96 -3.92
C GLU A 109 16.81 -0.29 -3.21
N MET A 110 15.75 -1.06 -2.92
CA MET A 110 14.67 -0.59 -2.06
C MET A 110 15.05 -0.82 -0.60
N ASN A 111 15.32 0.28 0.10
CA ASN A 111 15.42 0.30 1.56
C ASN A 111 14.03 0.48 2.14
N THR A 112 13.47 -0.60 2.67
CA THR A 112 12.15 -0.61 3.29
C THR A 112 12.32 -0.55 4.81
N LEU A 113 11.67 0.42 5.46
CA LEU A 113 11.70 0.57 6.91
C LEU A 113 10.75 -0.42 7.58
N ILE A 114 11.13 -0.96 8.73
CA ILE A 114 10.25 -1.80 9.53
C ILE A 114 9.59 -0.95 10.61
N GLU A 115 8.28 -0.81 10.53
CA GLU A 115 7.48 0.00 11.42
C GLU A 115 6.50 -0.85 12.22
N SER A 116 6.05 -0.31 13.36
CA SER A 116 4.97 -0.94 14.10
C SER A 116 3.62 -0.60 13.46
N LEU A 117 2.69 -1.57 13.36
CA LEU A 117 1.32 -1.35 12.87
C LEU A 117 0.58 -0.20 13.58
N GLY A 118 0.97 0.13 14.82
CA GLY A 118 0.41 1.27 15.56
C GLY A 118 0.94 2.65 15.14
N LEU A 119 1.92 2.71 14.22
CA LEU A 119 2.59 3.94 13.76
C LEU A 119 2.33 4.26 12.28
N VAL A 120 1.63 3.37 11.55
CA VAL A 120 1.28 3.56 10.16
C VAL A 120 0.10 4.55 10.10
N HIS A 121 0.39 5.81 9.76
CA HIS A 121 -0.58 6.88 9.55
C HIS A 121 -0.78 7.17 8.06
#